data_AF-A0A8J3J7J3-F1
#
_entry.id   AF-A0A8J3J7J3-F1
#
_cell.length_a   1.000
_cell.length_b   1.000
_cell.length_c   1.000
_cell.angle_alpha   90.00
_cell.angle_beta   90.00
_cell.angle_gamma   90.00
#
_symmetry.space_group_name_H-M   'P 1'
#
loop_
_entity.id
_entity.type
_entity.pdbx_description
1 polymer ?
#
loop_
_entity_poly.entity_id
_entity_poly.type
_entity_poly.pdbx_seq_one_letter_code
_entity_poly.pdbx_strand_id
1 'polypeptide(L)'
;MHGREAVATRFAQMLTATERTLDVFDRPPYAVAHDNAEPVVRGKLRRGVTVRGVYAPESLDRPGALAEARDAARLGEQSRLHPHVPMKLAVADARLALLPLASGEAVDGALVVHPCALLDALRALFDLLWQQAVPVFRAEGGPSGEHDALLTALAAGLKDDAVARQLGTSTRTVRRRIVELTDTLHARTRFQAGVLAERRGLLGR
;
A
#
# COMPACT_ATOMS: atom_id res chain seq x y z
N MET A 1 9.87 22.51 3.15
CA MET A 1 11.17 22.11 3.76
C MET A 1 12.02 21.43 2.71
N HIS A 2 13.34 21.47 2.85
CA HIS A 2 14.28 20.91 1.88
C HIS A 2 15.26 19.94 2.53
N GLY A 3 15.73 18.96 1.76
CA GLY A 3 16.69 17.96 2.20
C GLY A 3 16.05 16.69 2.76
N ARG A 4 16.60 15.53 2.36
CA ARG A 4 16.10 14.20 2.72
C ARG A 4 15.96 14.00 4.24
N GLU A 5 16.95 14.44 5.02
CA GLU A 5 16.95 14.30 6.49
C GLU A 5 15.86 15.16 7.15
N ALA A 6 15.63 16.38 6.66
CA ALA A 6 14.55 17.24 7.16
C ALA A 6 13.18 16.61 6.87
N VAL A 7 13.01 16.03 5.67
CA VAL A 7 11.78 15.30 5.31
C VAL A 7 11.60 14.07 6.22
N ALA A 8 12.66 13.30 6.46
CA ALA A 8 12.65 12.14 7.35
C ALA A 8 12.24 12.52 8.78
N THR A 9 12.90 13.54 9.34
CA THR A 9 12.62 14.07 10.67
C THR A 9 11.18 14.55 10.77
N ARG A 10 10.70 15.30 9.77
CA ARG A 10 9.33 15.80 9.79
C ARG A 10 8.30 14.69 9.71
N PHE A 11 8.55 13.65 8.91
CA PHE A 11 7.68 12.49 8.84
C PHE A 11 7.63 11.75 10.18
N ALA A 12 8.78 11.52 10.83
CA ALA A 12 8.84 10.89 12.15
C ALA A 12 8.09 11.71 13.23
N GLN A 13 8.22 13.04 13.21
CA GLN A 13 7.46 13.94 14.08
C GLN A 13 5.95 13.82 13.86
N MET A 14 5.51 13.81 12.60
CA MET A 14 4.09 13.64 12.25
C MET A 14 3.54 12.29 12.75
N LEU A 15 4.26 11.19 12.49
CA LEU A 15 3.86 9.87 12.98
C LEU A 15 3.74 9.85 14.50
N THR A 16 4.74 10.40 15.20
CA THR A 16 4.75 10.47 16.66
C THR A 16 3.56 11.25 17.20
N ALA A 17 3.18 12.34 16.55
CA ALA A 17 2.04 13.18 16.92
C ALA A 17 0.66 12.62 16.51
N THR A 18 0.60 11.57 15.69
CA THR A 18 -0.69 11.02 15.23
C THR A 18 -1.41 10.27 16.35
N GLU A 19 -2.67 10.60 16.61
CA GLU A 19 -3.44 10.05 17.73
C GLU A 19 -4.62 9.17 17.31
N ARG A 20 -5.22 9.41 16.14
CA ARG A 20 -6.51 8.82 15.74
C ARG A 20 -6.42 8.11 14.40
N THR A 21 -5.90 8.79 13.37
CA THR A 21 -5.95 8.29 11.99
C THR A 21 -4.68 8.62 11.23
N LEU A 22 -4.18 7.66 10.45
CA LEU A 22 -3.08 7.83 9.51
C LEU A 22 -3.49 7.27 8.15
N ASP A 23 -3.62 8.14 7.16
CA ASP A 23 -3.93 7.77 5.78
C ASP A 23 -2.68 7.96 4.91
N VAL A 24 -2.24 6.92 4.19
CA VAL A 24 -0.96 6.93 3.47
C VAL A 24 -1.10 6.45 2.03
N PHE A 25 -0.57 7.24 1.10
CA PHE A 25 -0.16 6.74 -0.21
C PHE A 25 1.28 6.25 -0.12
N ASP A 26 1.43 4.93 -0.08
CA ASP A 26 2.73 4.28 -0.02
C ASP A 26 3.25 4.08 -1.45
N ARG A 27 4.26 4.88 -1.82
CA ARG A 27 5.03 4.71 -3.05
C ARG A 27 6.47 5.21 -2.89
N PRO A 28 7.45 4.62 -3.61
CA PRO A 28 8.78 5.18 -3.75
C PRO A 28 8.76 6.53 -4.51
N PRO A 29 9.83 7.35 -4.39
CA PRO A 29 11.03 7.15 -3.55
C PRO A 29 10.78 7.44 -2.06
N TYR A 30 11.53 6.78 -1.17
CA TYR A 30 11.42 6.96 0.29
C TYR A 30 12.49 7.91 0.84
N ALA A 31 12.07 8.90 1.63
CA ALA A 31 12.98 9.79 2.35
C ALA A 31 13.75 9.06 3.46
N VAL A 32 13.11 8.05 4.04
CA VAL A 32 13.62 7.21 5.11
C VAL A 32 13.61 5.78 4.60
N ALA A 33 14.61 4.98 4.98
CA ALA A 33 14.50 3.53 4.81
C ALA A 33 13.21 3.03 5.49
N HIS A 34 12.50 2.11 4.83
CA HIS A 34 11.25 1.52 5.33
C HIS A 34 11.38 1.02 6.77
N ASP A 35 12.50 0.37 7.07
CA ASP A 35 12.86 -0.21 8.36
C ASP A 35 12.79 0.78 9.55
N ASN A 36 12.88 2.09 9.30
CA ASN A 36 12.83 3.10 10.35
C ASN A 36 11.41 3.60 10.65
N ALA A 37 10.50 3.56 9.67
CA ALA A 37 9.12 4.02 9.86
C ALA A 37 8.21 2.90 10.38
N GLU A 38 8.50 1.67 9.97
CA GLU A 38 7.71 0.46 10.26
C GLU A 38 7.46 0.24 11.77
N PRO A 39 8.46 0.34 12.66
CA PRO A 39 8.23 0.14 14.10
C PRO A 39 7.31 1.20 14.70
N VAL A 40 7.37 2.43 14.21
CA VAL A 40 6.54 3.56 14.67
C VAL A 40 5.09 3.33 14.25
N VAL A 41 4.86 2.95 13.00
CA VAL A 41 3.51 2.63 12.48
C VAL A 41 2.90 1.45 13.25
N ARG A 42 3.67 0.38 13.49
CA ARG A 42 3.23 -0.74 14.35
C ARG A 42 2.87 -0.28 15.77
N GLY A 43 3.66 0.63 16.34
CA GLY A 43 3.37 1.23 17.64
C GLY A 43 2.06 2.01 17.66
N LYS A 44 1.68 2.66 16.55
CA LYS A 44 0.41 3.38 16.38
C LYS A 44 -0.77 2.42 16.27
N LEU A 45 -0.65 1.39 15.45
CA LEU A 45 -1.66 0.32 15.33
C LEU A 45 -1.97 -0.32 16.69
N ARG A 46 -0.93 -0.68 17.47
CA ARG A 46 -1.10 -1.24 18.82
C ARG A 46 -1.79 -0.31 19.80
N ARG A 47 -1.72 1.01 19.58
CA ARG A 47 -2.41 2.03 20.38
C ARG A 47 -3.82 2.34 19.88
N GLY A 48 -4.31 1.62 18.86
CA GLY A 48 -5.66 1.78 18.31
C GLY A 48 -5.78 2.91 17.28
N VAL A 49 -4.67 3.46 16.78
CA VAL A 49 -4.71 4.40 15.65
C VAL A 49 -5.19 3.66 14.40
N THR A 50 -6.18 4.21 13.72
CA THR A 50 -6.64 3.66 12.44
C THR A 50 -5.64 4.00 11.36
N VAL A 51 -5.02 3.00 10.75
CA VAL A 51 -4.07 3.19 9.64
C VAL A 51 -4.68 2.65 8.36
N ARG A 52 -4.77 3.49 7.32
CA ARG A 52 -5.22 3.12 5.98
C ARG A 52 -4.08 3.37 4.98
N GLY A 53 -3.61 2.31 4.34
CA GLY A 53 -2.54 2.38 3.34
C GLY A 53 -3.06 2.07 1.93
N VAL A 54 -2.84 2.97 0.97
CA VAL A 54 -2.95 2.68 -0.46
C VAL A 54 -1.54 2.50 -1.02
N TYR A 55 -1.19 1.27 -1.36
CA TYR A 55 0.12 0.89 -1.88
C TYR A 55 0.14 1.01 -3.40
N ALA A 56 1.25 1.51 -3.93
CA ALA A 56 1.60 1.35 -5.33
C ALA A 56 2.25 -0.04 -5.55
N PRO A 57 2.14 -0.64 -6.76
CA PRO A 57 2.80 -1.92 -7.06
C PRO A 57 4.30 -1.91 -6.75
N GLU A 58 4.98 -0.80 -7.02
CA GLU A 58 6.41 -0.62 -6.80
C GLU A 58 6.81 -0.70 -5.33
N SER A 59 5.90 -0.41 -4.40
CA SER A 59 6.15 -0.57 -2.96
C SER A 59 6.29 -2.03 -2.55
N LEU A 60 5.61 -2.93 -3.26
CA LEU A 60 5.56 -4.36 -2.97
C LEU A 60 6.59 -5.17 -3.77
N ASP A 61 7.29 -4.54 -4.73
CA ASP A 61 8.34 -5.17 -5.55
C ASP A 61 9.61 -5.51 -4.75
N ARG A 62 9.81 -4.90 -3.56
CA ARG A 62 10.98 -5.17 -2.71
C ARG A 62 10.89 -6.55 -2.02
N PRO A 63 12.03 -7.24 -1.83
CA PRO A 63 12.07 -8.41 -0.95
C PRO A 63 11.53 -8.07 0.44
N GLY A 64 10.65 -8.92 0.98
CA GLY A 64 10.05 -8.76 2.32
C GLY A 64 8.82 -7.86 2.39
N ALA A 65 8.57 -6.98 1.40
CA ALA A 65 7.50 -5.98 1.50
C ALA A 65 6.08 -6.56 1.68
N LEU A 66 5.75 -7.69 1.04
CA LEU A 66 4.47 -8.36 1.30
C LEU A 66 4.37 -8.97 2.69
N ALA A 67 5.47 -9.47 3.25
CA ALA A 67 5.46 -10.00 4.62
C ALA A 67 5.27 -8.87 5.63
N GLU A 68 5.97 -7.74 5.43
CA GLU A 68 5.81 -6.50 6.19
C GLU A 68 4.34 -6.02 6.16
N ALA A 69 3.78 -5.86 4.95
CA ALA A 69 2.39 -5.44 4.78
C ALA A 69 1.40 -6.44 5.40
N ARG A 70 1.68 -7.75 5.34
CA ARG A 70 0.84 -8.78 5.97
C ARG A 70 0.89 -8.67 7.50
N ASP A 71 2.05 -8.42 8.07
CA ASP A 71 2.19 -8.26 9.51
C ASP A 71 1.55 -6.96 10.01
N ALA A 72 1.62 -5.88 9.23
CA ALA A 72 0.89 -4.65 9.52
C ALA A 72 -0.63 -4.87 9.46
N ALA A 73 -1.12 -5.60 8.45
CA ALA A 73 -2.54 -5.98 8.36
C ALA A 73 -3.00 -6.83 9.56
N ARG A 74 -2.17 -7.77 10.04
CA ARG A 74 -2.44 -8.54 11.28
C ARG A 74 -2.54 -7.66 12.53
N LEU A 75 -1.89 -6.50 12.54
CA LEU A 75 -1.98 -5.51 13.60
C LEU A 75 -3.16 -4.54 13.43
N GLY A 76 -3.99 -4.72 12.40
CA GLY A 76 -5.19 -3.92 12.14
C GLY A 76 -5.01 -2.82 11.09
N GLU A 77 -3.89 -2.79 10.36
CA GLU A 77 -3.79 -1.90 9.20
C GLU A 77 -4.79 -2.30 8.11
N GLN A 78 -5.46 -1.31 7.55
CA GLN A 78 -6.27 -1.50 6.37
C GLN A 78 -5.40 -1.22 5.14
N SER A 79 -4.91 -2.28 4.50
CA SER A 79 -4.00 -2.17 3.35
C SER A 79 -4.77 -2.44 2.06
N ARG A 80 -4.74 -1.48 1.13
CA ARG A 80 -5.28 -1.60 -0.23
C ARG A 80 -4.23 -1.26 -1.27
N LEU A 81 -4.39 -1.74 -2.50
CA LEU A 81 -3.49 -1.44 -3.59
C LEU A 81 -4.20 -0.76 -4.76
N HIS A 82 -3.54 0.24 -5.33
CA HIS A 82 -4.00 0.94 -6.52
C HIS A 82 -2.86 1.00 -7.55
N PRO A 83 -3.10 0.69 -8.84
CA PRO A 83 -2.05 0.65 -9.87
C PRO A 83 -1.51 2.05 -10.22
N HIS A 84 -2.25 3.11 -9.91
CA HIS A 84 -1.89 4.48 -10.24
C HIS A 84 -1.93 5.37 -8.99
N VAL A 85 -0.97 5.21 -8.09
CA VAL A 85 -0.81 6.11 -6.94
C VAL A 85 -0.02 7.35 -7.39
N PRO A 86 -0.61 8.56 -7.37
CA PRO A 86 -0.04 9.73 -8.07
C PRO A 86 1.21 10.30 -7.39
N MET A 87 1.25 10.28 -6.05
CA MET A 87 2.38 10.75 -5.26
C MET A 87 2.43 10.04 -3.91
N LYS A 88 3.56 10.17 -3.23
CA LYS A 88 3.62 9.84 -1.81
C LYS A 88 2.83 10.88 -1.02
N LEU A 89 2.02 10.43 -0.08
CA LEU A 89 1.18 11.28 0.75
C LEU A 89 1.03 10.61 2.11
N ALA A 90 1.05 11.39 3.18
CA ALA A 90 0.61 10.93 4.49
C ALA A 90 -0.25 12.02 5.13
N VAL A 91 -1.42 11.64 5.64
CA VAL A 91 -2.35 12.53 6.33
C VAL A 91 -2.59 12.00 7.73
N ALA A 92 -2.26 12.83 8.73
CA ALA A 92 -2.45 12.52 10.14
C ALA A 92 -3.63 13.29 10.72
N ASP A 93 -4.52 12.59 11.42
CA ASP A 93 -5.65 13.11 12.19
C ASP A 93 -6.55 14.10 11.45
N ALA A 94 -6.62 13.99 10.12
CA ALA A 94 -7.29 14.95 9.24
C ALA A 94 -6.84 16.42 9.43
N ARG A 95 -5.63 16.65 9.96
CA ARG A 95 -5.14 17.98 10.37
C ARG A 95 -3.78 18.34 9.78
N LEU A 96 -3.00 17.35 9.35
CA LEU A 96 -1.69 17.58 8.79
C LEU A 96 -1.47 16.63 7.62
N ALA A 97 -1.07 17.16 6.46
CA ALA A 97 -0.55 16.34 5.37
C ALA A 97 0.93 16.60 5.13
N LEU A 98 1.65 15.55 4.75
CA LEU A 98 3.03 15.60 4.29
C LEU A 98 3.12 14.93 2.92
N LEU A 99 3.71 15.62 1.95
CA LEU A 99 3.92 15.12 0.59
C LEU A 99 5.20 15.71 -0.02
N PRO A 100 5.84 15.05 -1.00
CA PRO A 100 6.99 15.60 -1.71
C PRO A 100 6.65 16.93 -2.38
N LEU A 101 7.62 17.86 -2.38
CA LEU A 101 7.47 19.17 -3.05
C LEU A 101 7.63 19.05 -4.58
N ALA A 102 8.44 18.09 -5.04
CA ALA A 102 8.69 17.82 -6.44
C ALA A 102 8.41 16.34 -6.75
N SER A 103 7.98 16.06 -7.98
CA SER A 103 7.67 14.71 -8.47
C SER A 103 8.88 13.95 -9.03
N GLY A 104 10.10 14.48 -8.84
CA GLY A 104 11.35 13.86 -9.33
C GLY A 104 11.82 12.67 -8.49
N GLU A 105 12.90 12.03 -8.94
CA GLU A 105 13.45 10.82 -8.29
C GLU A 105 14.13 11.11 -6.95
N ALA A 106 14.51 12.36 -6.68
CA ALA A 106 15.19 12.76 -5.47
C ALA A 106 14.22 13.34 -4.44
N VAL A 107 14.30 12.84 -3.20
CA VAL A 107 13.56 13.39 -2.05
C VAL A 107 14.27 14.66 -1.55
N ASP A 108 14.09 15.76 -2.28
CA ASP A 108 14.80 17.02 -2.03
C ASP A 108 13.96 18.05 -1.27
N GLY A 109 12.68 17.77 -1.05
CA GLY A 109 11.83 18.60 -0.21
C GLY A 109 10.43 18.02 -0.03
N ALA A 110 9.75 18.52 1.00
CA ALA A 110 8.37 18.19 1.29
C ALA A 110 7.56 19.43 1.63
N LEU A 111 6.28 19.38 1.27
CA LEU A 111 5.27 20.32 1.71
C LEU A 111 4.59 19.75 2.95
N VAL A 112 4.43 20.60 3.97
CA VAL A 112 3.53 20.34 5.09
C VAL A 112 2.30 21.21 4.89
N VAL A 113 1.14 20.57 4.86
CA VAL A 113 -0.14 21.24 4.66
C VAL A 113 -0.93 21.15 5.97
N HIS A 114 -1.20 22.32 6.54
CA HIS A 114 -2.06 22.52 7.70
C HIS A 114 -3.53 22.67 7.26
N PRO A 115 -4.51 22.73 8.19
CA PRO A 115 -5.92 22.81 7.82
C PRO A 115 -6.23 23.97 6.88
N CYS A 116 -6.61 23.63 5.66
CA CYS A 116 -7.03 24.53 4.58
C CYS A 116 -7.69 23.73 3.45
N ALA A 117 -8.23 24.42 2.45
CA ALA A 117 -8.87 23.77 1.30
C ALA A 117 -7.97 22.76 0.56
N LEU A 118 -6.65 22.99 0.56
CA LEU A 118 -5.70 22.02 -0.02
C LEU A 118 -5.65 20.72 0.79
N LEU A 119 -5.69 20.78 2.12
CA LEU A 119 -5.75 19.58 2.95
C LEU A 119 -7.03 18.79 2.68
N ASP A 120 -8.16 19.48 2.55
CA ASP A 120 -9.45 18.85 2.24
C ASP A 120 -9.42 18.16 0.86
N ALA A 121 -8.82 18.80 -0.14
CA ALA A 121 -8.62 18.20 -1.46
C ALA A 121 -7.72 16.96 -1.43
N LEU A 122 -6.63 16.98 -0.65
CA LEU A 122 -5.73 15.82 -0.49
C LEU A 122 -6.45 14.64 0.20
N ARG A 123 -7.30 14.92 1.18
CA ARG A 123 -8.13 13.90 1.84
C ARG A 123 -9.16 13.31 0.89
N ALA A 124 -9.85 14.16 0.12
CA ALA A 124 -10.80 13.71 -0.89
C ALA A 124 -10.13 12.83 -1.97
N LEU A 125 -8.91 13.18 -2.39
CA LEU A 125 -8.11 12.36 -3.30
C LEU A 125 -7.75 11.00 -2.67
N PHE A 126 -7.38 10.99 -1.38
CA PHE A 126 -7.15 9.74 -0.64
C PHE A 126 -8.40 8.85 -0.66
N ASP A 127 -9.55 9.39 -0.25
CA ASP A 127 -10.78 8.61 -0.17
C ASP A 127 -11.25 8.10 -1.55
N LEU A 128 -11.05 8.89 -2.61
CA LEU A 128 -11.34 8.47 -3.99
C LEU A 128 -10.49 7.27 -4.40
N LEU A 129 -9.16 7.35 -4.23
CA LEU A 129 -8.27 6.25 -4.58
C LEU A 129 -8.49 5.05 -3.65
N TRP A 130 -8.79 5.27 -2.37
CA TRP A 130 -9.13 4.23 -1.42
C TRP A 130 -10.35 3.40 -1.87
N GLN A 131 -11.40 4.06 -2.36
CA GLN A 131 -12.60 3.41 -2.88
C GLN A 131 -12.33 2.60 -4.17
N GLN A 132 -11.38 3.05 -4.99
CA GLN A 132 -10.98 2.38 -6.23
C GLN A 132 -9.94 1.27 -6.02
N ALA A 133 -9.24 1.28 -4.88
CA ALA A 133 -8.19 0.34 -4.54
C ALA A 133 -8.76 -1.00 -4.05
N VAL A 134 -8.00 -2.07 -4.27
CA VAL A 134 -8.34 -3.45 -3.87
C VAL A 134 -7.65 -3.84 -2.56
N PRO A 135 -8.32 -4.54 -1.62
CA PRO A 135 -7.66 -5.03 -0.41
C PRO A 135 -6.44 -5.91 -0.72
N VAL A 136 -5.32 -5.68 -0.02
CA VAL A 136 -4.12 -6.51 -0.15
C VAL A 136 -4.31 -7.82 0.62
N PHE A 137 -4.85 -7.74 1.84
CA PHE A 137 -5.13 -8.90 2.68
C PHE A 137 -6.59 -8.89 3.15
N ARG A 138 -7.15 -10.07 3.44
CA ARG A 138 -8.46 -10.16 4.09
C ARG A 138 -8.35 -9.79 5.58
N ALA A 139 -9.43 -9.22 6.11
CA ALA A 139 -9.55 -8.84 7.52
C ALA A 139 -9.58 -10.05 8.48
N GLU A 140 -9.91 -11.24 7.98
CA GLU A 140 -10.01 -12.46 8.78
C GLU A 140 -8.81 -13.37 8.49
N GLY A 141 -8.01 -13.63 9.52
CA GLY A 141 -6.76 -14.37 9.48
C GLY A 141 -6.89 -15.87 9.19
N GLY A 142 -7.68 -16.25 8.17
CA GLY A 142 -7.69 -17.62 7.63
C GLY A 142 -6.40 -17.92 6.85
N PRO A 143 -6.00 -19.20 6.75
CA PRO A 143 -4.85 -19.60 5.94
C PRO A 143 -5.12 -19.23 4.48
N SER A 144 -4.47 -18.17 4.00
CA SER A 144 -4.48 -17.83 2.58
C SER A 144 -3.72 -18.94 1.85
N GLY A 145 -4.42 -19.79 1.11
CA GLY A 145 -3.77 -20.79 0.26
C GLY A 145 -2.89 -20.09 -0.79
N GLU A 146 -2.04 -20.86 -1.49
CA GLU A 146 -1.24 -20.33 -2.62
C GLU A 146 -2.10 -19.58 -3.66
N HIS A 147 -3.37 -19.96 -3.79
CA HIS A 147 -4.34 -19.38 -4.71
C HIS A 147 -4.74 -17.95 -4.30
N ASP A 148 -4.96 -17.70 -3.01
CA ASP A 148 -5.27 -16.37 -2.48
C ASP A 148 -4.06 -15.45 -2.57
N ALA A 149 -2.86 -15.98 -2.28
CA ALA A 149 -1.62 -15.23 -2.42
C ALA A 149 -1.36 -14.83 -3.88
N LEU A 150 -1.63 -15.71 -4.85
CA LEU A 150 -1.54 -15.40 -6.27
C LEU A 150 -2.56 -14.34 -6.68
N LEU A 151 -3.82 -14.49 -6.28
CA LEU A 151 -4.88 -13.53 -6.63
C LEU A 151 -4.66 -12.16 -5.99
N THR A 152 -4.24 -12.11 -4.71
CA THR A 152 -3.76 -10.89 -4.06
C THR A 152 -2.58 -10.29 -4.83
N ALA A 153 -1.60 -11.09 -5.23
CA ALA A 153 -0.45 -10.61 -5.98
C ALA A 153 -0.82 -10.07 -7.37
N LEU A 154 -1.81 -10.66 -8.03
CA LEU A 154 -2.36 -10.19 -9.30
C LEU A 154 -3.17 -8.91 -9.15
N ALA A 155 -4.00 -8.85 -8.11
CA ALA A 155 -4.69 -7.64 -7.68
C ALA A 155 -3.67 -6.55 -7.36
N ALA A 156 -2.53 -6.92 -6.77
CA ALA A 156 -1.39 -6.07 -6.46
C ALA A 156 -0.58 -5.62 -7.69
N GLY A 157 -0.90 -6.12 -8.90
CA GLY A 157 -0.18 -5.79 -10.13
C GLY A 157 1.28 -6.26 -10.14
N LEU A 158 1.67 -7.15 -9.23
CA LEU A 158 3.04 -7.63 -9.09
C LEU A 158 3.52 -8.29 -10.38
N LYS A 159 4.82 -8.10 -10.67
CA LYS A 159 5.47 -8.79 -11.79
C LYS A 159 5.61 -10.27 -11.49
N ASP A 160 5.50 -11.11 -12.52
CA ASP A 160 5.49 -12.57 -12.38
C ASP A 160 6.71 -13.10 -11.61
N ASP A 161 7.89 -12.50 -11.79
CA ASP A 161 9.11 -12.88 -11.06
C ASP A 161 9.02 -12.55 -9.56
N ALA A 162 8.35 -11.46 -9.19
CA ALA A 162 8.11 -11.09 -7.79
C ALA A 162 7.14 -12.09 -7.14
N VAL A 163 6.05 -12.43 -7.85
CA VAL A 163 5.07 -13.44 -7.41
C VAL A 163 5.72 -14.81 -7.28
N ALA A 164 6.57 -15.19 -8.24
CA ALA A 164 7.27 -16.49 -8.24
C ALA A 164 8.17 -16.65 -7.02
N ARG A 165 8.97 -15.62 -6.70
CA ARG A 165 9.80 -15.61 -5.49
C ARG A 165 8.99 -15.73 -4.21
N GLN A 166 7.82 -15.10 -4.15
CA GLN A 166 6.95 -15.13 -2.96
C GLN A 166 6.26 -16.47 -2.76
N LEU A 167 5.82 -17.11 -3.85
CA LEU A 167 5.16 -18.41 -3.81
C LEU A 167 6.15 -19.58 -3.79
N GLY A 168 7.47 -19.32 -3.77
CA GLY A 168 8.50 -20.37 -3.81
C GLY A 168 8.43 -21.22 -5.09
N THR A 169 7.97 -20.65 -6.20
CA THR A 169 7.74 -21.37 -7.46
C THR A 169 8.45 -20.71 -8.64
N SER A 170 8.38 -21.31 -9.83
CA SER A 170 8.97 -20.73 -11.03
C SER A 170 8.06 -19.67 -11.67
N THR A 171 8.64 -18.65 -12.31
CA THR A 171 7.91 -17.65 -13.11
C THR A 171 7.02 -18.30 -14.16
N ARG A 172 7.45 -19.42 -14.74
CA ARG A 172 6.64 -20.20 -15.70
C ARG A 172 5.36 -20.73 -15.05
N THR A 173 5.46 -21.28 -13.83
CA THR A 173 4.31 -21.77 -13.07
C THR A 173 3.33 -20.63 -12.76
N VAL A 174 3.85 -19.47 -12.34
CA VAL A 174 3.06 -18.27 -12.10
C VAL A 174 2.31 -17.84 -13.36
N ARG A 175 3.03 -17.62 -14.48
CA ARG A 175 2.42 -17.21 -15.75
C ARG A 175 1.29 -18.13 -16.20
N ARG A 176 1.49 -19.45 -16.12
CA ARG A 176 0.45 -20.42 -16.47
C ARG A 176 -0.80 -20.24 -15.61
N ARG A 177 -0.63 -20.15 -14.28
CA ARG A 177 -1.75 -19.94 -13.34
C ARG A 177 -2.45 -18.59 -13.56
N ILE A 178 -1.71 -17.53 -13.93
CA ILE A 178 -2.28 -16.22 -14.26
C ILE A 178 -3.18 -16.31 -15.50
N VAL A 179 -2.70 -16.97 -16.57
CA VAL A 179 -3.48 -17.15 -17.80
C VAL A 179 -4.78 -17.90 -17.49
N GLU A 180 -4.69 -19.03 -16.79
CA GLU A 180 -5.85 -19.82 -16.35
C GLU A 180 -6.87 -18.96 -15.56
N LEU A 181 -6.39 -18.14 -14.62
CA LEU A 181 -7.23 -17.25 -13.82
C LEU A 181 -7.86 -16.13 -14.64
N THR A 182 -7.09 -15.51 -15.54
CA THR A 182 -7.54 -14.39 -16.37
C THR A 182 -8.65 -14.86 -17.33
N ASP A 183 -8.47 -16.05 -17.92
CA ASP A 183 -9.46 -16.69 -18.79
C ASP A 183 -10.73 -17.06 -18.03
N THR A 184 -10.58 -17.71 -16.88
CA THR A 184 -11.72 -18.13 -16.03
C THR A 184 -12.54 -16.94 -15.52
N LEU A 185 -11.87 -15.81 -15.25
CA LEU A 185 -12.52 -14.61 -14.74
C LEU A 185 -13.06 -13.69 -15.85
N HIS A 186 -12.75 -13.98 -17.12
CA HIS A 186 -13.00 -13.11 -18.26
C HIS A 186 -12.42 -11.69 -18.07
N ALA A 187 -11.22 -11.64 -17.48
CA ALA A 187 -10.50 -10.40 -17.26
C ALA A 187 -9.66 -10.05 -18.50
N ARG A 188 -9.50 -8.76 -18.79
CA ARG A 188 -8.62 -8.26 -19.86
C ARG A 188 -7.20 -7.99 -19.38
N THR A 189 -7.02 -7.83 -18.07
CA THR A 189 -5.72 -7.60 -17.44
C THR A 189 -5.63 -8.42 -16.16
N ARG A 190 -4.41 -8.79 -15.76
CA ARG A 190 -4.17 -9.48 -14.47
C ARG A 190 -4.68 -8.70 -13.25
N PHE A 191 -4.63 -7.38 -13.30
CA PHE A 191 -5.22 -6.52 -12.28
C PHE A 191 -6.74 -6.68 -12.23
N GLN A 192 -7.39 -6.63 -13.41
CA GLN A 192 -8.83 -6.88 -13.51
C GLN A 192 -9.18 -8.31 -13.04
N ALA A 193 -8.32 -9.30 -13.27
CA ALA A 193 -8.50 -10.65 -12.75
C ALA A 193 -8.49 -10.64 -11.21
N GLY A 194 -7.53 -9.95 -10.58
CA GLY A 194 -7.50 -9.77 -9.12
C GLY A 194 -8.75 -9.08 -8.56
N VAL A 195 -9.19 -7.97 -9.17
CA VAL A 195 -10.41 -7.23 -8.78
C VAL A 195 -11.66 -8.11 -8.92
N LEU A 196 -11.78 -8.84 -10.04
CA LEU A 196 -12.94 -9.70 -10.29
C LEU A 196 -12.96 -10.90 -9.35
N ALA A 197 -11.80 -11.45 -9.00
CA ALA A 197 -11.70 -12.53 -8.02
C ALA A 197 -12.17 -12.09 -6.63
N GLU A 198 -11.81 -10.89 -6.20
CA GLU A 198 -12.27 -10.29 -4.94
C GLU A 198 -13.79 -10.08 -4.94
N ARG A 199 -14.34 -9.42 -5.96
CA ARG A 199 -15.79 -9.20 -6.09
C ARG A 199 -16.62 -10.47 -6.15
N ARG A 200 -16.06 -11.56 -6.71
CA ARG A 200 -16.73 -12.87 -6.80
C ARG A 200 -16.52 -13.73 -5.55
N GLY A 201 -15.81 -13.23 -4.53
CA GLY A 201 -15.53 -13.97 -3.30
C GLY A 201 -14.64 -15.21 -3.53
N LEU A 202 -13.87 -15.22 -4.63
CA LEU A 202 -13.00 -16.34 -5.01
C LEU A 202 -11.67 -16.35 -4.26
N LEU A 203 -11.40 -15.28 -3.51
CA LEU A 203 -10.36 -15.20 -2.50
C LEU A 203 -10.80 -15.95 -1.21
N GLY A 204 -11.00 -17.27 -1.29
CA GLY A 204 -11.26 -18.17 -0.14
C GLY A 204 -12.61 -18.00 0.58
N ARG A 205 -13.30 -19.13 0.79
CA ARG A 205 -14.32 -19.30 1.85
C ARG A 205 -13.65 -19.88 3.09
#